data_AF-A0A1H1Y8U2-F1
#
_entry.id   AF-A0A1H1Y8U2-F1
#
_cell.length_a   1.000
_cell.length_b   1.000
_cell.length_c   1.000
_cell.angle_alpha   90.00
_cell.angle_beta   90.00
_cell.angle_gamma   90.00
#
_symmetry.space_group_name_H-M   'P 1'
#
loop_
_entity.id
_entity.type
_entity.pdbx_description
1 polymer ?
#
loop_
_entity_poly.entity_id
_entity_poly.type
_entity_poly.pdbx_seq_one_letter_code
_entity_poly.pdbx_strand_id
1 'polypeptide(L)'
;MIWVILIAVVIIVVWWANAQEKAKKKAREAYQSSLASLKADPRNADLRQQTLALGRIYSNLMRDKKGQTVFDEIALMNDINAACAGASERTLDAHVILPPVNDIEARLQKLLSLKERNLIDEDEYSSRRREILESI
;
A
#
# COMPACT_ATOMS: atom_id res chain seq x y z
N MET A 1 21.41 -37.24 28.94
CA MET A 1 20.46 -37.33 27.81
C MET A 1 19.45 -36.18 27.80
N ILE A 2 18.70 -35.94 28.88
CA ILE A 2 17.74 -34.81 28.99
C ILE A 2 18.40 -33.44 28.75
N TRP A 3 19.57 -33.18 29.34
CA TRP A 3 20.30 -31.92 29.14
C TRP A 3 20.75 -31.68 27.69
N VAL A 4 21.11 -32.74 26.96
CA VAL A 4 21.50 -32.64 25.54
C VAL A 4 20.29 -32.29 24.68
N ILE A 5 19.12 -32.86 24.98
CA ILE A 5 17.85 -32.54 24.31
C ILE A 5 17.47 -31.09 24.56
N LEU A 6 17.58 -30.60 25.80
CA LEU A 6 17.29 -29.20 26.13
C LEU A 6 18.21 -28.23 25.38
N ILE A 7 19.51 -28.51 25.31
CA ILE A 7 20.47 -27.68 24.57
C ILE A 7 20.15 -27.68 23.07
N ALA A 8 19.82 -28.84 22.50
CA ALA A 8 19.44 -28.94 21.08
C ALA A 8 18.17 -28.13 20.75
N VAL A 9 17.15 -28.17 21.62
CA VAL A 9 15.92 -27.39 21.45
C VAL A 9 16.20 -25.89 21.49
N VAL A 10 17.03 -25.42 22.43
CA VAL A 10 17.41 -24.00 22.53
C VAL A 10 18.14 -23.54 21.26
N ILE A 11 19.07 -24.34 20.74
CA ILE A 11 19.80 -24.01 19.50
C ILE A 11 18.83 -23.87 18.32
N ILE A 12 17.86 -24.78 18.16
CA ILE A 12 16.87 -24.74 17.09
C ILE A 12 16.02 -23.46 17.16
N VAL A 13 15.54 -23.10 18.36
CA VAL A 13 14.72 -21.91 18.57
C VAL A 13 15.50 -20.63 18.23
N VAL A 14 16.75 -20.51 18.68
CA VAL A 14 17.61 -19.35 18.37
C VAL A 14 17.89 -19.24 16.87
N TRP A 15 18.08 -20.37 16.19
CA TRP A 15 18.33 -20.38 14.75
C TRP A 15 17.10 -19.91 13.96
N TRP A 16 15.90 -20.35 14.36
CA TRP A 16 14.65 -19.91 13.76
C TRP A 16 14.39 -18.42 13.96
N ALA A 17 14.63 -17.90 15.17
CA ALA A 17 14.48 -16.47 15.45
C ALA A 17 15.41 -15.61 14.57
N ASN A 18 16.68 -16.00 14.45
CA ASN A 18 17.65 -15.31 13.59
C ASN A 18 17.30 -15.36 12.10
N ALA A 19 16.72 -16.46 11.62
CA ALA A 19 16.30 -16.57 10.23
C ALA A 19 15.12 -15.63 9.92
N GLN A 20 14.17 -15.49 10.86
CA GLN A 20 13.04 -14.57 10.72
C GLN A 20 13.47 -13.10 10.70
N GLU A 21 14.37 -12.72 11.61
CA GLU A 21 14.97 -11.38 11.67
C GLU A 21 15.62 -10.99 10.35
N LYS A 22 16.45 -11.89 9.79
CA LYS A 22 17.12 -11.67 8.50
C LYS A 22 16.14 -11.53 7.34
N ALA A 23 15.08 -12.34 7.33
CA ALA A 23 14.04 -12.24 6.31
C ALA A 23 13.32 -10.87 6.38
N LYS A 24 12.95 -10.42 7.59
CA LYS A 24 12.30 -9.13 7.83
C LYS A 24 13.18 -7.98 7.36
N LYS A 25 14.47 -8.02 7.71
CA LYS A 25 15.45 -7.02 7.28
C LYS A 25 15.62 -6.97 5.76
N LYS A 26 15.77 -8.13 5.11
CA LYS A 26 15.93 -8.22 3.65
C LYS A 26 14.70 -7.69 2.90
N ALA A 27 13.50 -8.04 3.37
CA ALA A 27 12.25 -7.55 2.78
C ALA A 27 12.12 -6.02 2.92
N ARG A 28 12.52 -5.47 4.08
CA ARG A 28 12.55 -4.02 4.32
C ARG A 28 13.51 -3.31 3.39
N GLU A 29 14.75 -3.80 3.29
CA GLU A 29 15.78 -3.21 2.43
C GLU A 29 15.37 -3.21 0.95
N ALA A 30 14.80 -4.33 0.47
CA ALA A 30 14.31 -4.42 -0.90
C ALA A 30 13.16 -3.43 -1.18
N TYR A 31 12.20 -3.32 -0.25
CA TYR A 31 11.10 -2.35 -0.37
C TYR A 31 11.61 -0.90 -0.38
N GLN A 32 12.54 -0.56 0.52
CA GLN A 32 13.13 0.78 0.59
C GLN A 32 13.94 1.14 -0.67
N SER A 33 14.69 0.18 -1.22
CA SER A 33 15.43 0.37 -2.47
C SER A 33 14.48 0.58 -3.66
N SER A 34 13.37 -0.16 -3.71
CA SER A 34 12.33 0.00 -4.71
C SER A 34 11.64 1.38 -4.60
N LEU A 35 11.33 1.84 -3.38
CA LEU A 35 10.82 3.19 -3.15
C LEU A 35 11.78 4.28 -3.60
N ALA A 36 13.08 4.11 -3.35
CA ALA A 36 14.09 5.06 -3.81
C ALA A 36 14.17 5.12 -5.34
N SER A 37 14.06 3.96 -6.00
CA SER A 37 14.02 3.86 -7.46
C SER A 37 12.75 4.48 -8.04
N LEU A 38 11.60 4.23 -7.40
CA LEU A 38 10.32 4.84 -7.77
C LEU A 38 10.31 6.35 -7.53
N LYS A 39 11.00 6.85 -6.50
CA LYS A 39 11.17 8.29 -6.29
C LYS A 39 12.01 8.94 -7.40
N ALA A 40 12.96 8.21 -7.98
CA ALA A 40 13.76 8.68 -9.10
C ALA A 40 12.98 8.67 -10.43
N ASP A 41 12.11 7.66 -10.64
CA ASP A 41 11.22 7.57 -11.80
C ASP A 41 9.76 7.22 -11.39
N PRO A 42 8.98 8.22 -10.96
CA PRO A 42 7.65 8.05 -10.36
C PRO A 42 6.55 7.76 -11.38
N ARG A 43 6.83 7.92 -12.68
CA ARG A 43 5.87 7.67 -13.77
C ARG A 43 5.96 6.25 -14.32
N ASN A 44 6.95 5.49 -13.87
CA ASN A 44 7.17 4.12 -14.29
C ASN A 44 6.18 3.16 -13.63
N ALA A 45 5.23 2.65 -14.42
CA ALA A 45 4.19 1.74 -13.95
C ALA A 45 4.76 0.40 -13.46
N ASP A 46 5.81 -0.11 -14.11
CA ASP A 46 6.46 -1.37 -13.73
C ASP A 46 7.16 -1.24 -12.37
N LEU A 47 7.88 -0.13 -12.14
CA LEU A 47 8.49 0.15 -10.84
C LEU A 47 7.43 0.31 -9.74
N ARG A 48 6.28 0.89 -10.07
CA ARG A 48 5.18 1.05 -9.11
C ARG A 48 4.57 -0.30 -8.74
N GLN A 49 4.35 -1.18 -9.72
CA GLN A 49 3.87 -2.54 -9.50
C GLN A 49 4.88 -3.39 -8.71
N GLN A 50 6.16 -3.27 -9.02
CA GLN A 50 7.23 -3.94 -8.28
C GLN A 50 7.32 -3.45 -6.83
N THR A 51 7.23 -2.14 -6.62
CA THR A 51 7.25 -1.53 -5.28
C THR A 51 6.04 -1.98 -4.45
N LEU A 52 4.86 -2.06 -5.06
CA LEU A 52 3.67 -2.63 -4.43
C LEU A 52 3.92 -4.09 -4.02
N ALA A 53 4.40 -4.94 -4.94
CA ALA A 53 4.66 -6.36 -4.66
C ALA A 53 5.65 -6.56 -3.50
N LEU A 54 6.73 -5.77 -3.45
CA LEU A 54 7.70 -5.81 -2.35
C LEU A 54 7.09 -5.31 -1.03
N GLY A 55 6.24 -4.28 -1.08
CA GLY A 55 5.48 -3.80 0.07
C GLY A 55 4.53 -4.86 0.65
N ARG A 56 3.85 -5.63 -0.21
CA ARG A 56 3.00 -6.77 0.21
C ARG A 56 3.80 -7.85 0.92
N ILE A 57 4.96 -8.21 0.35
CA ILE A 57 5.85 -9.22 0.94
C ILE A 57 6.33 -8.77 2.32
N TYR A 58 6.75 -7.50 2.45
CA TYR A 58 7.21 -6.93 3.71
C TYR A 58 6.08 -6.87 4.75
N SER A 59 4.90 -6.34 4.38
CA SER A 59 3.73 -6.25 5.27
C SER A 59 3.29 -7.63 5.77
N ASN A 60 3.21 -8.62 4.88
CA ASN A 60 2.85 -9.98 5.24
C ASN A 60 3.88 -10.61 6.20
N LEU A 61 5.17 -10.32 6.02
CA LEU A 61 6.22 -10.83 6.89
C LEU A 61 6.22 -10.17 8.28
N MET A 62 5.78 -8.91 8.39
CA MET A 62 5.61 -8.21 9.67
C MET A 62 4.40 -8.71 10.46
N ARG A 63 3.38 -9.26 9.78
CA ARG A 63 2.19 -9.90 10.38
C ARG A 63 2.32 -11.40 10.59
N ASP A 64 3.54 -11.93 10.63
CA ASP A 64 3.80 -13.38 10.76
C ASP A 64 3.02 -14.23 9.73
N LYS A 65 2.93 -13.74 8.49
CA LYS A 65 2.24 -14.37 7.35
C LYS A 65 0.72 -14.47 7.50
N LYS A 66 0.09 -13.66 8.36
CA LYS A 66 -1.38 -13.63 8.53
C LYS A 66 -2.15 -12.94 7.40
N GLY A 67 -1.50 -12.67 6.26
CA GLY A 67 -2.11 -12.01 5.11
C GLY A 67 -2.20 -10.50 5.28
N GLN A 68 -2.53 -9.84 4.17
CA GLN A 68 -2.60 -8.39 4.06
C GLN A 68 -4.04 -7.92 4.20
N THR A 69 -4.28 -6.88 5.00
CA THR A 69 -5.61 -6.29 5.12
C THR A 69 -5.82 -5.17 4.13
N VAL A 70 -7.09 -4.83 3.87
CA VAL A 70 -7.47 -3.68 3.04
C VAL A 70 -6.85 -2.39 3.59
N PHE A 71 -6.76 -2.23 4.92
CA PHE A 71 -6.08 -1.09 5.55
C PHE A 71 -4.57 -1.07 5.25
N ASP A 72 -3.91 -2.22 5.24
CA ASP A 72 -2.49 -2.32 4.90
C ASP A 72 -2.23 -1.98 3.42
N GLU A 73 -3.15 -2.35 2.52
CA GLU A 73 -3.08 -1.94 1.10
C GLU A 73 -3.27 -0.43 0.94
N ILE A 74 -4.20 0.18 1.68
CA ILE A 74 -4.42 1.64 1.63
C ILE A 74 -3.20 2.39 2.17
N ALA A 75 -2.64 1.95 3.31
CA ALA A 75 -1.43 2.55 3.88
C ALA A 75 -0.23 2.40 2.92
N LEU A 76 -0.06 1.23 2.31
CA LEU A 76 0.98 0.98 1.33
C LEU A 76 0.83 1.87 0.08
N MET A 77 -0.39 2.02 -0.42
CA MET A 77 -0.67 2.89 -1.56
C MET A 77 -0.42 4.37 -1.19
N ASN A 78 -0.72 4.77 0.04
CA ASN A 78 -0.44 6.13 0.54
C ASN A 78 1.06 6.41 0.60
N ASP A 79 1.87 5.50 1.14
CA ASP A 79 3.33 5.62 1.19
C ASP A 79 3.94 5.74 -0.22
N ILE A 80 3.48 4.91 -1.15
CA ILE A 80 3.93 4.93 -2.55
C ILE A 80 3.52 6.22 -3.24
N ASN A 81 2.29 6.68 -3.02
CA ASN A 81 1.81 7.94 -3.56
C ASN A 81 2.56 9.14 -2.97
N ALA A 82 2.88 9.13 -1.68
CA ALA A 82 3.69 10.16 -1.03
C ALA A 82 5.12 10.18 -1.58
N ALA A 83 5.71 9.01 -1.83
CA ALA A 83 7.02 8.90 -2.48
C ALA A 83 7.01 9.45 -3.92
N CYS A 84 5.89 9.31 -4.64
CA CYS A 84 5.70 9.86 -5.98
C CYS A 84 5.28 11.35 -5.99
N ALA A 85 4.59 11.83 -4.95
CA ALA A 85 4.02 13.18 -4.89
C ALA A 85 5.10 14.27 -4.90
N GLY A 86 6.26 14.02 -4.28
CA GLY A 86 7.40 14.92 -4.32
C GLY A 86 8.02 15.15 -5.70
N ALA A 87 7.60 14.39 -6.72
CA ALA A 87 8.02 14.58 -8.10
C ALA A 87 6.94 15.23 -9.00
N SER A 88 5.67 15.23 -8.57
CA SER A 88 4.59 15.96 -9.25
C SER A 88 4.76 17.47 -9.14
N GLU A 89 5.48 17.98 -8.12
CA GLU A 89 5.73 19.42 -7.97
C GLU A 89 6.79 19.98 -8.94
N ARG A 90 7.50 19.13 -9.70
CA ARG A 90 8.51 19.58 -10.68
C ARG A 90 8.00 19.73 -12.11
N THR A 91 6.70 19.56 -12.36
CA THR A 91 6.13 19.78 -13.71
C THR A 91 4.84 20.57 -13.60
N LEU A 92 4.92 21.76 -13.03
CA LEU A 92 4.11 22.88 -13.49
C LEU A 92 4.66 23.26 -14.86
N ASP A 93 4.23 22.59 -15.92
CA ASP A 93 4.05 23.16 -17.27
C ASP A 93 3.57 22.07 -18.25
N ALA A 94 2.60 22.48 -19.08
CA ALA A 94 2.05 21.81 -20.26
C ALA A 94 1.06 20.62 -20.07
N HIS A 95 -0.21 21.01 -19.86
CA HIS A 95 -1.35 20.65 -20.72
C HIS A 95 -1.37 19.25 -21.39
N VAL A 96 -2.10 18.28 -20.81
CA VAL A 96 -3.07 17.45 -21.56
C VAL A 96 -4.23 17.08 -20.63
N ILE A 97 -5.42 17.55 -20.99
CA ILE A 97 -6.71 17.10 -20.46
C ILE A 97 -6.97 15.70 -21.04
N LEU A 98 -6.91 14.66 -20.21
CA LEU A 98 -7.65 13.42 -20.45
C LEU A 98 -8.52 13.16 -19.22
N PRO A 99 -9.84 12.92 -19.37
CA PRO A 99 -10.67 12.55 -18.24
C PRO A 99 -10.26 11.13 -17.82
N PRO A 100 -9.74 10.91 -16.61
CA PRO A 100 -9.39 9.56 -16.20
C PRO A 100 -10.68 8.86 -15.77
N VAL A 101 -10.96 7.73 -16.42
CA VAL A 101 -12.01 6.75 -16.05
C VAL A 101 -11.89 6.29 -14.57
N ASN A 102 -10.75 6.56 -13.93
CA ASN A 102 -10.48 6.35 -12.50
C ASN A 102 -11.09 7.41 -11.55
N ASP A 103 -11.70 8.49 -12.05
CA ASP A 103 -12.31 9.55 -11.21
C ASP A 103 -13.68 9.13 -10.65
N ILE A 104 -14.42 8.28 -11.36
CA ILE A 104 -15.78 7.90 -10.97
C ILE A 104 -15.78 7.05 -9.71
N GLU A 105 -14.94 6.01 -9.64
CA GLU A 105 -14.79 5.17 -8.45
C GLU A 105 -14.27 5.99 -7.25
N ALA A 106 -13.30 6.88 -7.49
CA ALA A 106 -12.78 7.77 -6.46
C ALA A 106 -13.86 8.74 -5.92
N ARG A 107 -14.72 9.27 -6.80
CA ARG A 107 -15.84 10.13 -6.42
C ARG A 107 -16.91 9.37 -5.65
N LEU A 108 -17.24 8.14 -6.03
CA LEU A 108 -18.18 7.28 -5.30
C LEU A 108 -17.65 6.92 -3.90
N GLN A 109 -16.35 6.61 -3.80
CA GLN A 109 -15.71 6.30 -2.52
C GLN A 109 -15.68 7.52 -1.58
N LYS A 110 -15.41 8.71 -2.12
CA LYS A 110 -15.50 9.97 -1.37
C LYS A 110 -16.91 10.22 -0.85
N LEU A 111 -17.94 9.98 -1.67
CA LEU A 111 -19.35 10.12 -1.28
C LEU A 111 -19.72 9.19 -0.12
N LEU A 112 -19.26 7.94 -0.18
CA LEU A 112 -19.47 6.96 0.88
C LEU A 112 -18.79 7.39 2.19
N SER A 113 -17.56 7.91 2.12
CA SER A 113 -16.86 8.41 3.32
C SER A 113 -17.53 9.63 3.97
N LEU A 114 -18.20 10.48 3.19
CA LEU A 114 -18.95 11.62 3.72
C LEU A 114 -20.23 11.16 4.45
N LYS A 115 -20.92 10.17 3.90
CA LYS A 115 -22.09 9.55 4.52
C LYS A 115 -21.73 8.84 5.83
N GLU A 116 -20.67 8.04 5.84
CA GLU A 116 -20.20 7.34 7.04
C GLU A 116 -19.83 8.31 8.18
N ARG A 117 -19.39 9.51 7.83
CA ARG A 117 -19.09 10.59 8.78
C ARG A 117 -20.32 11.40 9.18
N ASN A 118 -21.52 11.04 8.74
CA ASN A 118 -22.78 11.79 8.92
C ASN A 118 -22.66 13.26 8.47
N LEU A 119 -21.82 13.55 7.47
CA LEU A 119 -21.64 14.90 6.92
C LEU A 119 -22.64 15.23 5.82
N ILE A 120 -23.29 14.21 5.27
CA ILE A 120 -24.37 14.30 4.27
C ILE A 120 -25.46 13.32 4.67
N ASP A 121 -26.70 13.62 4.31
CA ASP A 121 -27.84 12.75 4.56
C ASP A 121 -28.02 11.70 3.44
N GLU A 122 -28.98 10.78 3.64
CA GLU A 122 -29.27 9.71 2.67
C GLU A 122 -29.84 10.23 1.36
N ASP A 123 -30.61 11.32 1.42
CA ASP A 123 -31.25 11.91 0.25
C ASP A 123 -30.19 12.57 -0.65
N GLU A 124 -29.24 13.30 -0.06
CA GLU A 124 -28.11 13.93 -0.73
C GLU A 124 -27.11 12.89 -1.25
N TYR A 125 -26.85 11.83 -0.48
CA TYR A 125 -26.02 10.71 -0.93
C TYR A 125 -26.61 10.04 -2.17
N SER A 126 -27.92 9.73 -2.15
CA SER A 126 -28.59 9.04 -3.26
C SER A 126 -28.66 9.90 -4.53
N SER A 127 -28.93 11.20 -4.37
CA SER A 127 -28.99 12.16 -5.48
C SER A 127 -27.65 12.31 -6.19
N ARG A 128 -26.56 12.55 -5.44
CA ARG A 128 -25.23 12.71 -6.05
C ARG A 128 -24.65 11.41 -6.58
N ARG A 129 -24.98 10.27 -5.97
CA ARG A 129 -24.61 8.95 -6.53
C ARG A 129 -25.27 8.72 -7.89
N ARG A 130 -26.54 9.12 -8.06
CA ARG A 130 -27.24 9.02 -9.33
C ARG A 130 -26.61 9.93 -10.38
N GLU A 131 -26.31 11.17 -10.04
CA GLU A 131 -25.65 12.15 -10.93
C GLU A 131 -24.28 11.64 -11.43
N ILE A 132 -23.48 11.01 -10.55
CA ILE A 132 -22.19 10.42 -10.93
C ILE A 132 -22.37 9.23 -11.87
N LEU A 133 -23.37 8.39 -11.65
CA LEU A 133 -23.64 7.23 -12.50
C LEU A 133 -24.29 7.60 -13.84
N GLU A 134 -25.06 8.68 -13.91
CA GLU A 134 -25.61 9.22 -15.16
C GLU A 134 -24.56 9.95 -16.02
N SER A 135 -23.42 10.32 -15.42
CA SER A 135 -22.28 10.89 -16.16
C SER A 135 -21.41 9.84 -16.89
N ILE A 136 -21.87 8.58 -16.93
CA ILE A 136 -21.28 7.45 -17.67
C ILE A 136 -21.92 7.35 -19.05
#